data_AF-A0A7Y7BH63-F1
#
_entry.id   AF-A0A7Y7BH63-F1
#
_cell.length_a   1.000
_cell.length_b   1.000
_cell.length_c   1.000
_cell.angle_alpha   90.00
_cell.angle_beta   90.00
_cell.angle_gamma   90.00
#
_symmetry.space_group_name_H-M   'P 1'
#
loop_
_entity.id
_entity.type
_entity.pdbx_description
1 polymer ?
#
loop_
_entity_poly.entity_id
_entity_poly.type
_entity_poly.pdbx_seq_one_letter_code
_entity_poly.pdbx_strand_id
1 'polypeptide(L)'
;MKIECKTIIVSDVHLGTKGSKSKELVRFLKQYRCKNLILNGDIIDGWQLRKSGKWKRKHTRFFTKILKMIEEDGTKITYLRGNHDDFLDQVLPFTVGNLEIARDMIYESKDRKYYIVHGDVFDSITSQFKWIAKLGDIGYTFLLWLNRQYNFRRMKKGLPYFSLSQKIKGKVKKAVKYIDDFETQLASMAKYKNCEGIICGHIHQPA
;
A
#
# COMPACT_ATOMS: atom_id res chain seq x y z
N MET A 1 -27.64 -21.17 1.20
CA MET A 1 -26.30 -21.76 1.01
C MET A 1 -25.26 -20.65 1.01
N LYS A 2 -24.11 -20.85 1.64
CA LYS A 2 -22.95 -19.95 1.50
C LYS A 2 -22.23 -20.27 0.18
N ILE A 3 -21.55 -19.28 -0.40
CA ILE A 3 -20.68 -19.45 -1.55
C ILE A 3 -19.32 -19.95 -1.07
N GLU A 4 -18.83 -21.05 -1.64
CA GLU A 4 -17.54 -21.63 -1.29
C GLU A 4 -16.41 -20.96 -2.10
N CYS A 5 -15.32 -20.58 -1.42
CA CYS A 5 -14.11 -20.10 -2.06
C CYS A 5 -12.88 -20.61 -1.31
N LYS A 6 -11.70 -20.66 -1.96
CA LYS A 6 -10.49 -21.16 -1.29
C LYS A 6 -9.95 -20.14 -0.29
N THR A 7 -9.79 -18.90 -0.74
CA THR A 7 -9.13 -17.84 0.02
C THR A 7 -9.82 -16.51 -0.23
N ILE A 8 -9.99 -15.74 0.85
CA ILE A 8 -10.42 -14.35 0.81
C ILE A 8 -9.27 -13.49 1.34
N ILE A 9 -8.97 -12.39 0.67
CA ILE A 9 -7.98 -11.40 1.12
C ILE A 9 -8.68 -10.06 1.25
N VAL A 10 -8.52 -9.39 2.38
CA VAL A 10 -9.12 -8.08 2.68
C VAL A 10 -8.07 -7.20 3.33
N SER A 11 -8.01 -5.92 2.97
CA SER A 11 -7.13 -4.91 3.57
C SER A 11 -7.89 -3.60 3.81
N ASP A 12 -7.24 -2.64 4.48
CA ASP A 12 -7.66 -1.23 4.55
C ASP A 12 -9.11 -1.05 5.04
N VAL A 13 -9.48 -1.83 6.06
CA VAL A 13 -10.82 -1.77 6.68
C VAL A 13 -10.93 -0.58 7.65
N HIS A 14 -9.81 -0.19 8.26
CA HIS A 14 -9.63 0.93 9.19
C HIS A 14 -10.71 1.02 10.28
N LEU A 15 -10.93 -0.09 11.00
CA LEU A 15 -11.86 -0.14 12.14
C LEU A 15 -11.46 0.90 13.21
N GLY A 16 -12.39 1.78 13.56
CA GLY A 16 -12.12 2.92 14.45
C GLY A 16 -12.35 4.26 13.78
N THR A 17 -12.33 4.30 12.44
CA THR A 17 -12.66 5.48 11.64
C THR A 17 -14.18 5.61 11.41
N LYS A 18 -14.62 6.83 11.04
CA LYS A 18 -16.01 7.06 10.61
C LYS A 18 -16.31 6.36 9.27
N GLY A 19 -15.34 6.39 8.35
CA GLY A 19 -15.45 5.86 6.98
C GLY A 19 -15.44 4.33 6.86
N SER A 20 -14.99 3.61 7.91
CA SER A 20 -14.92 2.14 7.86
C SER A 20 -16.26 1.47 7.49
N LYS A 21 -16.22 0.70 6.40
CA LYS A 21 -17.34 -0.09 5.85
C LYS A 21 -17.42 -1.49 6.47
N SER A 22 -17.23 -1.56 7.79
CA SER A 22 -17.18 -2.84 8.51
C SER A 22 -18.51 -3.61 8.49
N LYS A 23 -19.65 -2.93 8.31
CA LYS A 23 -20.96 -3.58 8.23
C LYS A 23 -21.12 -4.33 6.91
N GLU A 24 -20.68 -3.70 5.83
CA GLU A 24 -20.66 -4.21 4.47
C GLU A 24 -19.74 -5.41 4.38
N LEU A 25 -18.53 -5.31 4.95
CA LEU A 25 -17.58 -6.41 5.02
C LEU A 25 -18.14 -7.60 5.81
N VAL A 26 -18.78 -7.37 6.96
CA VAL A 26 -19.42 -8.47 7.71
C VAL A 26 -20.58 -9.10 6.91
N ARG A 27 -21.35 -8.31 6.16
CA ARG A 27 -22.40 -8.86 5.27
C ARG A 27 -21.79 -9.73 4.18
N PHE A 28 -20.71 -9.27 3.55
CA PHE A 28 -19.93 -10.05 2.59
C PHE A 28 -19.44 -11.37 3.21
N LEU A 29 -18.72 -11.33 4.33
CA LEU A 29 -18.19 -12.53 5.00
C LEU A 29 -19.27 -13.52 5.50
N LYS A 30 -20.53 -13.10 5.61
CA LYS A 30 -21.65 -14.01 5.92
C LYS A 30 -22.12 -14.80 4.70
N GLN A 31 -21.90 -14.29 3.50
CA GLN A 31 -22.30 -14.93 2.26
C GLN A 31 -21.30 -15.99 1.80
N TYR A 32 -20.06 -15.94 2.29
CA TYR A 32 -18.98 -16.84 1.87
C TYR A 32 -18.52 -17.78 2.99
N ARG A 33 -18.02 -18.94 2.58
CA ARG A 33 -17.17 -19.83 3.37
C ARG A 33 -15.82 -19.93 2.67
N CYS A 34 -14.74 -19.86 3.43
CA CYS A 34 -13.39 -19.93 2.89
C CYS A 34 -12.47 -20.78 3.76
N LYS A 35 -11.41 -21.35 3.17
CA LYS A 35 -10.39 -22.07 3.95
C LYS A 35 -9.40 -21.10 4.60
N ASN A 36 -9.05 -20.03 3.90
CA ASN A 36 -8.13 -18.99 4.40
C ASN A 36 -8.78 -17.61 4.29
N LEU A 37 -8.73 -16.83 5.37
CA LEU A 37 -9.04 -15.39 5.36
C LEU A 37 -7.78 -14.63 5.75
N ILE A 38 -7.24 -13.88 4.80
CA ILE A 38 -6.02 -13.09 4.98
C ILE A 38 -6.44 -11.64 5.17
N LEU A 39 -6.08 -11.07 6.31
CA LEU A 39 -6.32 -9.68 6.64
C LEU A 39 -5.01 -8.91 6.37
N ASN A 40 -4.88 -8.34 5.18
CA ASN A 40 -3.64 -7.78 4.63
C ASN A 40 -3.39 -6.32 5.05
N GLY A 41 -3.31 -6.08 6.35
CA GLY A 41 -2.98 -4.78 6.94
C GLY A 41 -4.13 -3.77 6.97
N ASP A 42 -3.94 -2.77 7.83
CA ASP A 42 -4.85 -1.65 8.07
C ASP A 42 -6.29 -2.07 8.37
N ILE A 43 -6.45 -3.12 9.16
CA ILE A 43 -7.76 -3.61 9.57
C ILE A 43 -8.27 -2.80 10.75
N ILE A 44 -7.43 -2.50 11.73
CA ILE A 44 -7.73 -1.55 12.81
C ILE A 44 -7.00 -0.23 12.48
N ASP A 45 -7.61 0.88 12.85
CA ASP A 45 -6.93 2.18 12.76
C ASP A 45 -6.54 2.63 14.17
N GLY A 46 -5.40 2.14 14.64
CA GLY A 46 -4.86 2.45 15.96
C GLY A 46 -4.58 3.95 16.13
N TRP A 47 -4.09 4.60 15.07
CA TRP A 47 -3.81 6.04 15.06
C TRP A 47 -5.08 6.86 15.22
N GLN A 48 -6.11 6.57 14.42
CA GLN A 48 -7.38 7.27 14.52
C GLN A 48 -8.03 7.01 15.87
N LEU A 49 -8.02 5.76 16.38
CA LEU A 49 -8.58 5.42 17.70
C LEU A 49 -7.92 6.19 18.84
N ARG A 50 -6.60 6.39 18.81
CA ARG A 50 -5.89 7.22 19.80
C ARG A 50 -6.26 8.70 19.72
N LYS A 51 -6.52 9.22 18.52
CA LYS A 51 -6.77 10.65 18.29
C LYS A 51 -8.22 11.06 18.59
N SER A 52 -9.18 10.45 17.92
CA SER A 52 -10.61 10.84 18.00
C SER A 52 -11.59 9.79 17.52
N GLY A 53 -11.08 8.67 16.99
CA GLY A 53 -11.85 7.51 16.61
C GLY A 53 -12.56 6.92 17.81
N LYS A 54 -13.63 6.16 17.53
CA LYS A 54 -14.38 5.48 18.58
C LYS A 54 -14.57 4.03 18.20
N TRP A 55 -14.30 3.14 19.13
CA TRP A 55 -14.69 1.75 18.97
C TRP A 55 -16.22 1.65 19.03
N LYS A 56 -16.83 1.05 18.00
CA LYS A 56 -18.28 0.91 17.89
C LYS A 56 -18.64 -0.56 17.85
N ARG A 57 -19.88 -0.88 18.22
CA ARG A 57 -20.43 -2.25 18.12
C ARG A 57 -20.25 -2.87 16.72
N LYS A 58 -20.24 -2.07 15.64
CA LYS A 58 -19.97 -2.56 14.28
C LYS A 58 -18.55 -3.11 14.08
N HIS A 59 -17.56 -2.64 14.86
CA HIS A 59 -16.18 -3.16 14.82
C HIS A 59 -16.09 -4.46 15.61
N THR A 60 -16.68 -4.54 16.81
CA THR A 60 -16.76 -5.80 17.56
C THR A 60 -17.43 -6.91 16.75
N ARG A 61 -18.53 -6.60 16.04
CA ARG A 61 -19.23 -7.58 15.19
C ARG A 61 -18.35 -8.16 14.08
N PHE A 62 -17.33 -7.44 13.62
CA PHE A 62 -16.37 -7.95 12.65
C PHE A 62 -15.51 -9.06 13.27
N PHE A 63 -14.90 -8.81 14.43
CA PHE A 63 -14.14 -9.82 15.16
C PHE A 63 -15.01 -11.01 15.60
N THR A 64 -16.24 -10.76 16.07
CA THR A 64 -17.18 -11.85 16.36
C THR A 64 -17.44 -12.72 15.13
N LYS A 65 -17.53 -12.13 13.93
CA LYS A 65 -17.71 -12.91 12.70
C LYS A 65 -16.45 -13.70 12.35
N ILE A 66 -15.26 -13.14 12.53
CA ILE A 66 -14.00 -13.87 12.32
C ILE A 66 -13.89 -15.07 13.27
N LEU A 67 -14.16 -14.86 14.57
CA LEU A 67 -14.12 -15.93 15.57
C LEU A 67 -15.10 -17.06 15.20
N LYS A 68 -16.31 -16.71 14.77
CA LYS A 68 -17.28 -17.70 14.24
C LYS A 68 -16.76 -18.44 13.01
N MET A 69 -16.01 -17.79 12.12
CA MET A 69 -15.43 -18.46 10.95
C MET A 69 -14.32 -19.43 11.35
N ILE A 70 -13.56 -19.12 12.40
CA ILE A 70 -12.59 -20.06 12.99
C ILE A 70 -13.32 -21.28 13.57
N GLU A 71 -14.32 -21.02 14.42
CA GLU A 71 -15.02 -22.06 15.21
C GLU A 71 -15.97 -22.91 14.37
N GLU A 72 -16.87 -22.29 13.61
CA GLU A 72 -17.93 -22.97 12.86
C GLU A 72 -17.42 -23.53 11.53
N ASP A 73 -16.56 -22.78 10.83
CA ASP A 73 -16.14 -23.12 9.46
C ASP A 73 -14.72 -23.73 9.39
N GLY A 74 -13.93 -23.67 10.47
CA GLY A 74 -12.53 -24.12 10.50
C GLY A 74 -11.57 -23.22 9.73
N THR A 75 -11.94 -21.95 9.52
CA THR A 75 -11.19 -21.01 8.67
C THR A 75 -9.85 -20.64 9.32
N LYS A 76 -8.76 -20.71 8.55
CA LYS A 76 -7.45 -20.17 8.94
C LYS A 76 -7.42 -18.66 8.69
N ILE A 77 -7.05 -17.90 9.72
CA ILE A 77 -6.98 -16.44 9.69
C ILE A 77 -5.52 -16.03 9.81
N THR A 78 -5.02 -15.29 8.83
CA THR A 78 -3.69 -14.66 8.90
C THR A 78 -3.87 -13.15 8.88
N TYR A 79 -3.49 -12.46 9.95
CA TYR A 79 -3.52 -11.01 10.06
C TYR A 79 -2.11 -10.47 9.83
N LEU A 80 -1.92 -9.83 8.67
CA LEU A 80 -0.69 -9.12 8.34
C LEU A 80 -0.75 -7.69 8.85
N ARG A 81 0.30 -7.24 9.54
CA ARG A 81 0.41 -5.89 10.10
C ARG A 81 0.51 -4.83 8.99
N GLY A 82 -0.36 -3.82 9.02
CA GLY A 82 -0.22 -2.58 8.25
C GLY A 82 0.37 -1.43 9.07
N ASN A 83 0.48 -0.22 8.50
CA ASN A 83 1.05 0.92 9.22
C ASN A 83 0.09 1.53 10.25
N HIS A 84 -1.22 1.46 10.04
CA HIS A 84 -2.21 1.91 11.02
C HIS A 84 -2.44 0.91 12.17
N ASP A 85 -1.92 -0.31 11.98
CA ASP A 85 -1.95 -1.43 12.91
C ASP A 85 -0.62 -1.65 13.66
N ASP A 86 0.22 -0.61 13.75
CA ASP A 86 1.57 -0.66 14.33
C ASP A 86 1.65 -1.24 15.75
N PHE A 87 0.61 -1.08 16.55
CA PHE A 87 0.50 -1.66 17.89
C PHE A 87 0.64 -3.19 17.91
N LEU A 88 0.37 -3.86 16.79
CA LEU A 88 0.57 -5.31 16.66
C LEU A 88 2.06 -5.71 16.70
N ASP A 89 3.01 -4.80 16.45
CA ASP A 89 4.45 -5.13 16.55
C ASP A 89 4.84 -5.67 17.94
N GLN A 90 4.08 -5.35 18.98
CA GLN A 90 4.32 -5.83 20.34
C GLN A 90 4.00 -7.32 20.52
N VAL A 91 3.26 -7.92 19.60
CA VAL A 91 2.84 -9.33 19.66
C VAL A 91 3.39 -10.17 18.52
N LEU A 92 4.06 -9.58 17.53
CA LEU A 92 4.56 -10.29 16.35
C LEU A 92 5.86 -11.08 16.64
N PRO A 93 6.01 -12.32 16.11
CA PRO A 93 4.97 -13.15 15.49
C PRO A 93 4.07 -13.78 16.55
N PHE A 94 2.77 -13.89 16.26
CA PHE A 94 1.80 -14.54 17.16
C PHE A 94 1.04 -15.63 16.44
N THR A 95 0.81 -16.76 17.10
CA THR A 95 -0.05 -17.82 16.58
C THR A 95 -0.84 -18.46 17.71
N VAL A 96 -2.17 -18.56 17.54
CA VAL A 96 -3.06 -19.25 18.45
C VAL A 96 -4.17 -19.96 17.68
N GLY A 97 -4.19 -21.29 17.75
CA GLY A 97 -5.12 -22.09 16.97
C GLY A 97 -5.05 -21.77 15.48
N ASN A 98 -6.18 -21.37 14.89
CA ASN A 98 -6.29 -20.98 13.48
C ASN A 98 -6.03 -19.48 13.23
N LEU A 99 -5.58 -18.71 14.22
CA LEU A 99 -5.22 -17.31 14.07
C LEU A 99 -3.70 -17.13 14.09
N GLU A 100 -3.17 -16.50 13.06
CA GLU A 100 -1.78 -16.08 12.94
C GLU A 100 -1.74 -14.56 12.77
N ILE A 101 -0.77 -13.90 13.41
CA ILE A 101 -0.44 -12.50 13.18
C ILE A 101 1.02 -12.42 12.76
N ALA A 102 1.27 -11.84 11.59
CA ALA A 102 2.58 -11.77 10.95
C ALA A 102 2.80 -10.39 10.31
N ARG A 103 4.01 -10.12 9.80
CA ARG A 103 4.30 -8.91 9.01
C ARG A 103 4.02 -9.09 7.53
N ASP A 104 4.39 -10.26 7.03
CA ASP A 104 4.21 -10.70 5.66
C ASP A 104 4.00 -12.21 5.67
N MET A 105 3.61 -12.77 4.51
CA MET A 105 3.54 -14.21 4.34
C MET A 105 3.83 -14.62 2.90
N ILE A 106 4.27 -15.87 2.72
CA ILE A 106 4.27 -16.53 1.42
C ILE A 106 3.06 -17.45 1.38
N TYR A 107 2.17 -17.21 0.43
CA TYR A 107 0.96 -17.98 0.23
C TYR A 107 1.08 -18.86 -1.02
N GLU A 108 0.89 -20.16 -0.85
CA GLU A 108 0.97 -21.13 -1.96
C GLU A 108 -0.42 -21.56 -2.44
N SER A 109 -0.64 -21.50 -3.76
CA SER A 109 -1.86 -21.99 -4.37
C SER A 109 -1.64 -22.56 -5.76
N LYS A 110 -1.99 -23.84 -5.92
CA LYS A 110 -1.89 -24.56 -7.21
C LYS A 110 -0.51 -24.37 -7.84
N ASP A 111 0.53 -24.67 -7.06
CA ASP A 111 1.95 -24.63 -7.44
C ASP A 111 2.53 -23.23 -7.71
N ARG A 112 1.82 -22.17 -7.29
CA ARG A 112 2.32 -20.79 -7.33
C ARG A 112 2.44 -20.20 -5.94
N LYS A 113 3.54 -19.51 -5.69
CA LYS A 113 3.85 -18.75 -4.49
C LYS A 113 3.59 -17.27 -4.72
N TYR A 114 2.82 -16.69 -3.81
CA TYR A 114 2.49 -15.28 -3.78
C TYR A 114 3.05 -14.69 -2.50
N TYR A 115 3.81 -13.61 -2.62
CA TYR A 115 4.23 -12.82 -1.47
C TYR A 115 3.10 -11.87 -1.08
N ILE A 116 2.60 -11.95 0.14
CA ILE A 116 1.52 -11.09 0.62
C ILE A 116 2.09 -10.19 1.70
N VAL A 117 1.96 -8.88 1.50
CA VAL A 117 2.45 -7.83 2.39
C VAL A 117 1.51 -6.63 2.29
N HIS A 118 1.41 -5.84 3.34
CA HIS A 118 0.49 -4.69 3.32
C HIS A 118 0.88 -3.66 2.25
N GLY A 119 2.14 -3.20 2.23
CA GLY A 119 2.69 -2.36 1.15
C GLY A 119 3.14 -0.95 1.57
N ASP A 120 2.90 -0.56 2.82
CA ASP A 120 3.31 0.72 3.43
C ASP A 120 4.79 1.07 3.28
N VAL A 121 5.67 0.06 3.28
CA VAL A 121 7.12 0.25 3.07
C VAL A 121 7.40 0.92 1.72
N PHE A 122 6.66 0.54 0.68
CA PHE A 122 6.85 1.09 -0.67
C PHE A 122 6.29 2.52 -0.80
N ASP A 123 5.36 2.91 0.06
CA ASP A 123 4.80 4.27 0.11
C ASP A 123 5.77 5.29 0.68
N SER A 124 6.56 4.91 1.70
CA SER A 124 7.58 5.80 2.29
C SER A 124 8.65 6.17 1.26
N ILE A 125 9.07 5.19 0.47
CA ILE A 125 10.04 5.32 -0.62
C ILE A 125 9.42 6.20 -1.70
N THR A 126 8.24 5.83 -2.22
CA THR A 126 7.59 6.55 -3.33
C THR A 126 7.22 8.00 -2.98
N SER A 127 6.74 8.25 -1.76
CA SER A 127 6.38 9.60 -1.29
C SER A 127 7.58 10.53 -1.22
N GLN A 128 8.75 10.02 -0.82
CA GLN A 128 10.01 10.77 -0.87
C GLN A 128 10.41 11.11 -2.32
N PHE A 129 10.12 10.27 -3.30
CA PHE A 129 10.44 10.58 -4.70
C PHE A 129 9.46 11.57 -5.34
N LYS A 130 8.17 11.59 -4.93
CA LYS A 130 7.15 12.50 -5.47
C LYS A 130 7.44 13.99 -5.20
N TRP A 131 7.88 14.35 -3.99
CA TRP A 131 8.23 15.76 -3.69
C TRP A 131 9.48 16.21 -4.46
N ILE A 132 10.45 15.31 -4.64
CA ILE A 132 11.65 15.55 -5.45
C ILE A 132 11.27 15.76 -6.92
N ALA A 133 10.37 14.93 -7.46
CA ALA A 133 9.86 15.10 -8.83
C ALA A 133 9.16 16.46 -9.01
N LYS A 134 8.30 16.84 -8.05
CA LYS A 134 7.61 18.14 -8.06
C LYS A 134 8.58 19.33 -7.94
N LEU A 135 9.60 19.24 -7.09
CA LEU A 135 10.68 20.23 -7.03
C LEU A 135 11.48 20.28 -8.33
N GLY A 136 11.72 19.13 -8.96
CA GLY A 136 12.38 19.03 -10.27
C GLY A 136 11.63 19.79 -11.36
N ASP A 137 10.30 19.65 -11.42
CA ASP A 137 9.46 20.37 -12.38
C ASP A 137 9.39 21.88 -12.13
N ILE A 138 9.28 22.30 -10.87
CA ILE A 138 9.34 23.72 -10.48
C ILE A 138 10.71 24.30 -10.83
N GLY A 139 11.79 23.60 -10.47
CA GLY A 139 13.17 23.99 -10.78
C GLY A 139 13.43 24.06 -12.28
N TYR A 140 12.90 23.13 -13.07
CA TYR A 140 13.00 23.15 -14.53
C TYR A 140 12.29 24.35 -15.15
N THR A 141 11.08 24.66 -14.67
CA THR A 141 10.31 25.82 -15.14
C THR A 141 11.03 27.13 -14.80
N PHE A 142 11.58 27.22 -13.58
CA PHE A 142 12.43 28.34 -13.17
C PHE A 142 13.69 28.47 -14.03
N LEU A 143 14.38 27.35 -14.32
CA LEU A 143 15.55 27.32 -15.19
C LEU A 143 15.23 27.75 -16.63
N LEU A 144 14.07 27.36 -17.17
CA LEU A 144 13.62 27.84 -18.48
C LEU A 144 13.38 29.35 -18.49
N TRP A 145 12.76 29.87 -17.43
CA TRP A 145 12.57 31.32 -17.26
C TRP A 145 13.91 32.04 -17.17
N LEU A 146 14.84 31.55 -16.34
CA LEU A 146 16.17 32.13 -16.18
C LEU A 146 16.99 32.05 -17.47
N ASN A 147 16.91 30.93 -18.20
CA ASN A 147 17.56 30.76 -19.49
C ASN A 147 17.00 31.75 -20.53
N ARG A 148 15.70 32.05 -20.49
CA ARG A 148 15.08 33.08 -21.35
C ARG A 148 15.61 34.48 -21.03
N GLN A 149 15.68 34.85 -19.75
CA GLN A 149 16.22 36.14 -19.32
C GLN A 149 17.72 36.29 -19.67
N TYR A 150 18.49 35.22 -19.47
CA TYR A 150 19.92 35.18 -19.79
C TYR A 150 20.16 35.33 -21.30
N ASN A 151 19.43 34.58 -22.13
CA ASN A 151 19.55 34.70 -23.59
C ASN A 151 19.08 36.07 -24.10
N PHE A 152 18.05 36.66 -23.52
CA PHE A 152 17.63 38.03 -23.86
C PHE A 152 18.76 39.05 -23.63
N ARG A 153 19.49 38.93 -22.51
CA ARG A 153 20.68 39.76 -22.23
C ARG A 153 21.85 39.46 -23.17
N ARG A 154 22.06 38.21 -23.56
CA ARG A 154 23.12 37.83 -24.54
C ARG A 154 22.83 38.33 -25.94
N MET A 155 21.58 38.26 -26.39
CA MET A 155 21.15 38.79 -27.69
C MET A 155 21.39 40.30 -27.77
N LYS A 156 21.08 41.05 -26.71
CA LYS A 156 21.41 42.49 -26.63
C LYS A 156 22.92 42.80 -26.72
N LYS A 157 23.78 41.81 -26.46
CA LYS A 157 25.24 41.91 -26.56
C LYS A 157 25.81 41.25 -27.84
N GLY A 158 24.95 40.86 -28.79
CA GLY A 158 25.37 40.22 -30.06
C GLY A 158 25.88 38.78 -29.94
N LEU A 159 25.62 38.12 -28.82
CA LEU A 159 26.14 36.76 -28.55
C LEU A 159 25.11 35.67 -28.91
N PRO A 160 25.56 34.46 -29.31
CA PRO A 160 24.68 33.37 -29.75
C PRO A 160 23.87 32.72 -28.62
N TYR A 161 22.76 32.08 -29.00
CA TYR A 161 21.83 31.39 -28.10
C TYR A 161 22.50 30.21 -27.36
N PHE A 162 22.22 30.07 -26.07
CA PHE A 162 22.72 28.97 -25.24
C PHE A 162 21.57 28.30 -24.47
N SER A 163 21.48 26.97 -24.55
CA SER A 163 20.36 26.19 -23.98
C SER A 163 20.78 25.37 -22.75
N LEU A 164 20.83 26.01 -21.59
CA LEU A 164 21.10 25.31 -20.33
C LEU A 164 19.95 24.34 -19.96
N SER A 165 18.72 24.69 -20.35
CA SER A 165 17.50 23.95 -20.03
C SER A 165 17.41 22.57 -20.71
N GLN A 166 17.94 22.41 -21.94
CA GLN A 166 17.93 21.13 -22.63
C GLN A 166 18.81 20.08 -21.94
N LYS A 167 19.99 20.47 -21.40
CA LYS A 167 20.87 19.57 -20.64
C LYS A 167 20.24 19.09 -19.33
N ILE A 168 19.41 19.92 -18.69
CA ILE A 168 18.78 19.62 -17.40
C ILE A 168 17.50 18.79 -17.57
N LYS A 169 16.76 18.97 -18.68
CA LYS A 169 15.55 18.21 -19.03
C LYS A 169 15.76 16.69 -18.99
N GLY A 170 16.93 16.21 -19.44
CA GLY A 170 17.28 14.79 -19.41
C GLY A 170 17.48 14.21 -18.00
N LYS A 171 17.97 15.02 -17.05
CA LYS A 171 18.18 14.59 -15.66
C LYS A 171 16.86 14.55 -14.87
N VAL A 172 15.97 15.52 -15.10
CA VAL A 172 14.64 15.57 -14.47
C VAL A 172 13.76 14.41 -14.93
N LYS A 173 13.75 14.11 -16.24
CA LYS A 173 13.01 12.94 -16.76
C LYS A 173 13.46 11.61 -16.16
N LYS A 174 14.76 11.44 -15.87
CA LYS A 174 15.26 10.23 -15.19
C LYS A 174 14.74 10.11 -13.75
N ALA A 175 14.62 11.22 -13.02
CA ALA A 175 14.09 11.23 -11.66
C ALA A 175 12.58 10.93 -11.62
N VAL A 176 11.82 11.40 -12.62
CA VAL A 176 10.37 11.11 -12.75
C VAL A 176 10.11 9.65 -13.14
N LYS A 177 10.98 9.03 -13.97
CA LYS A 177 10.90 7.60 -14.30
C LYS A 177 11.01 6.69 -13.06
N TYR A 178 11.62 7.17 -11.97
CA TYR A 178 11.73 6.44 -10.70
C TYR A 178 10.37 6.26 -9.97
N ILE A 179 9.31 6.97 -10.38
CA ILE A 179 7.96 6.78 -9.84
C ILE A 179 7.24 5.62 -10.56
N ASP A 180 7.60 5.36 -11.82
CA ASP A 180 7.17 4.19 -12.62
C ASP A 180 7.84 2.88 -12.14
N ASP A 181 8.80 2.97 -11.21
CA ASP A 181 9.48 1.82 -10.61
C ASP A 181 8.67 1.13 -9.50
N PHE A 182 7.51 1.63 -9.07
CA PHE A 182 6.76 0.99 -7.97
C PHE A 182 6.34 -0.45 -8.32
N GLU A 183 5.70 -0.67 -9.46
CA GLU A 183 5.34 -2.02 -9.92
C GLU A 183 6.58 -2.88 -10.15
N THR A 184 7.66 -2.27 -10.66
CA THR A 184 8.95 -2.93 -10.86
C THR A 184 9.58 -3.35 -9.52
N GLN A 185 9.49 -2.53 -8.48
CA GLN A 185 9.96 -2.82 -7.13
C GLN A 185 9.13 -3.92 -6.48
N LEU A 186 7.80 -3.87 -6.62
CA LEU A 186 6.90 -4.93 -6.16
C LEU A 186 7.22 -6.26 -6.87
N ALA A 187 7.37 -6.25 -8.19
CA ALA A 187 7.74 -7.43 -8.97
C ALA A 187 9.15 -7.94 -8.62
N SER A 188 10.10 -7.05 -8.35
CA SER A 188 11.45 -7.40 -7.90
C SER A 188 11.44 -8.01 -6.51
N MET A 189 10.61 -7.51 -5.60
CA MET A 189 10.41 -8.08 -4.27
C MET A 189 9.81 -9.48 -4.36
N ALA A 190 8.79 -9.68 -5.20
CA ALA A 190 8.22 -11.01 -5.44
C ALA A 190 9.30 -12.00 -5.91
N LYS A 191 10.11 -11.61 -6.91
CA LYS A 191 11.23 -12.42 -7.41
C LYS A 191 12.27 -12.70 -6.34
N TYR A 192 12.66 -11.68 -5.56
CA TYR A 192 13.61 -11.83 -4.46
C TYR A 192 13.13 -12.82 -3.39
N LYS A 193 11.81 -12.84 -3.15
CA LYS A 193 11.15 -13.79 -2.24
C LYS A 193 10.84 -15.15 -2.90
N ASN A 194 11.36 -15.42 -4.10
CA ASN A 194 11.08 -16.63 -4.89
C ASN A 194 9.57 -16.90 -5.06
N CYS A 195 8.82 -15.84 -5.39
CA CYS A 195 7.38 -15.86 -5.62
C CYS A 195 7.08 -15.40 -7.05
N GLU A 196 6.01 -15.93 -7.67
CA GLU A 196 5.58 -15.52 -9.01
C GLU A 196 4.73 -14.25 -9.00
N GLY A 197 4.25 -13.83 -7.83
CA GLY A 197 3.46 -12.62 -7.69
C GLY A 197 3.51 -12.03 -6.28
N ILE A 198 2.98 -10.82 -6.17
CA ILE A 198 2.84 -10.08 -4.92
C ILE A 198 1.41 -9.56 -4.78
N ILE A 199 0.87 -9.60 -3.57
CA ILE A 199 -0.46 -9.09 -3.24
C ILE A 199 -0.30 -8.03 -2.16
N CYS A 200 -0.63 -6.79 -2.51
CA CYS A 200 -0.58 -5.63 -1.62
C CYS A 200 -1.98 -5.20 -1.21
N GLY A 201 -2.13 -4.78 0.06
CA GLY A 201 -3.37 -4.24 0.58
C GLY A 201 -3.51 -2.76 0.25
N HIS A 202 -2.40 -2.03 0.44
CA HIS A 202 -2.29 -0.63 0.12
C HIS A 202 -1.57 -0.42 -1.21
N ILE A 203 -2.22 0.28 -2.14
CA ILE A 203 -1.58 0.84 -3.33
C ILE A 203 -1.93 2.33 -3.38
N HIS A 204 -0.93 3.19 -3.49
CA HIS A 204 -1.08 4.66 -3.50
C HIS A 204 -1.74 5.20 -4.78
N GLN A 205 -2.40 4.34 -5.56
CA GLN A 205 -3.08 4.70 -6.78
C GLN A 205 -4.58 4.75 -6.47
N PRO A 206 -5.16 5.95 -6.28
CA PRO A 206 -6.62 6.05 -6.25
C PRO A 206 -7.15 5.50 -7.58
N ALA A 207 -8.19 4.68 -7.49
CA ALA A 207 -8.96 4.23 -8.64
C ALA A 207 -9.66 5.42 -9.33
#